data_AF-A0A0F9IKU2-F1
#
_entry.id   AF-A0A0F9IKU2-F1
#
_cell.length_a   1.000
_cell.length_b   1.000
_cell.length_c   1.000
_cell.angle_alpha   90.00
_cell.angle_beta   90.00
_cell.angle_gamma   90.00
#
_symmetry.space_group_name_H-M   'P 1'
#
loop_
_entity.id
_entity.type
_entity.pdbx_description
1 polymer ?
#
loop_
_entity_poly.entity_id
_entity_poly.type
_entity_poly.pdbx_seq_one_letter_code
_entity_poly.pdbx_strand_id
1 'polypeptide(L)'
;MAENGIKTTLLNSVSTIDSVIGNRDGSTVRVPLVDFARQISGQAPTGTDEWLLAQKWAENPEDVPVLPDQFSALHHAKKSAAAEIVASAKAELSTDQATISLAAASQSAVSKDQAQVAALAAGAPLVTTLTDPVPTNGTVEILQTGAGGQVWQVVTGAWSIVGWITMPTFANVAGMALATGLLDGQNITVTGGENTEREYFTYDATSTAPVDGALVVTATGMGAGRLISTRTVYASWGEMNTDVRTPPAGTALTVRGVGGFTAATSGQDLTLSGGLKVTVDANSSGEILVEQFGEVGTPDDYATV
;
A
#
# COMPACT_ATOMS: atom_id res chain seq x y z
N MET A 1 -93.52 -36.47 -38.29
CA MET A 1 -92.17 -35.91 -38.02
C MET A 1 -92.38 -34.66 -37.18
N ALA A 2 -92.02 -34.69 -35.89
CA ALA A 2 -92.24 -33.57 -34.99
C ALA A 2 -91.26 -32.44 -35.32
N GLU A 3 -91.78 -31.22 -35.54
CA GLU A 3 -90.97 -30.03 -35.80
C GLU A 3 -90.24 -29.60 -34.51
N ASN A 4 -89.03 -30.12 -34.27
CA ASN A 4 -88.20 -29.74 -33.11
C ASN A 4 -87.35 -28.48 -33.40
N GLY A 5 -87.99 -27.34 -33.62
CA GLY A 5 -87.31 -26.05 -33.78
C GLY A 5 -88.21 -24.89 -33.38
N ILE A 6 -87.65 -23.90 -32.69
CA ILE A 6 -88.38 -22.68 -32.30
C ILE A 6 -88.47 -21.77 -33.53
N LYS A 7 -89.71 -21.45 -33.97
CA LYS A 7 -89.96 -20.44 -35.01
C LYS A 7 -90.05 -19.08 -34.34
N THR A 8 -89.06 -18.22 -34.53
CA THR A 8 -89.14 -16.83 -34.10
C THR A 8 -89.69 -16.00 -35.26
N THR A 9 -90.90 -15.47 -35.10
CA THR A 9 -91.51 -14.56 -36.08
C THR A 9 -91.52 -13.17 -35.47
N LEU A 10 -90.71 -12.26 -36.03
CA LEU A 10 -90.72 -10.80 -35.82
C LEU A 10 -91.01 -10.35 -34.39
N LEU A 11 -90.02 -10.49 -33.51
CA LEU A 11 -89.98 -9.74 -32.26
C LEU A 11 -89.29 -8.41 -32.57
N ASN A 12 -90.07 -7.33 -32.72
CA ASN A 12 -89.69 -5.90 -32.73
C ASN A 12 -88.19 -5.59 -32.99
N SER A 13 -87.85 -4.79 -34.00
CA SER A 13 -86.47 -4.47 -34.45
C SER A 13 -85.50 -3.89 -33.39
N VAL A 14 -85.96 -3.68 -32.15
CA VAL A 14 -85.15 -3.30 -30.97
C VAL A 14 -84.90 -4.46 -30.01
N SER A 15 -85.39 -5.67 -30.32
CA SER A 15 -85.25 -6.86 -29.50
C SER A 15 -83.82 -7.37 -29.56
N THR A 16 -83.12 -7.30 -28.43
CA THR A 16 -81.80 -7.91 -28.24
C THR A 16 -81.79 -9.40 -28.56
N ILE A 17 -82.95 -10.06 -28.54
CA ILE A 17 -83.09 -11.48 -28.87
C ILE A 17 -82.80 -11.73 -30.36
N ASP A 18 -83.30 -10.92 -31.30
CA ASP A 18 -83.04 -11.13 -32.74
C ASP A 18 -81.55 -10.90 -33.11
N SER A 19 -80.86 -10.03 -32.35
CA SER A 19 -79.40 -9.84 -32.45
C SER A 19 -78.63 -11.09 -32.02
N VAL A 20 -79.08 -11.78 -30.98
CA VAL A 20 -78.41 -12.97 -30.43
C VAL A 20 -78.61 -14.21 -31.31
N ILE A 21 -79.76 -14.33 -31.99
CA ILE A 21 -80.08 -15.49 -32.84
C ILE A 21 -79.59 -15.31 -34.30
N GLY A 22 -79.00 -14.16 -34.64
CA GLY A 22 -78.42 -13.90 -35.97
C GLY A 22 -79.44 -13.62 -37.07
N ASN A 23 -80.69 -13.31 -36.74
CA ASN A 23 -81.74 -13.03 -37.72
C ASN A 23 -81.71 -11.56 -38.17
N ARG A 24 -80.70 -11.18 -38.95
CA ARG A 24 -80.51 -9.78 -39.39
C ARG A 24 -81.35 -9.39 -40.62
N ASP A 25 -81.90 -10.35 -41.34
CA ASP A 25 -82.60 -10.12 -42.62
C ASP A 25 -84.12 -10.39 -42.57
N GLY A 26 -84.65 -10.74 -41.40
CA GLY A 26 -86.08 -11.02 -41.21
C GLY A 26 -86.54 -12.36 -41.79
N SER A 27 -85.62 -13.24 -42.19
CA SER A 27 -85.93 -14.60 -42.63
C SER A 27 -86.11 -15.54 -41.43
N THR A 28 -86.97 -16.56 -41.53
CA THR A 28 -87.14 -17.51 -40.42
C THR A 28 -85.93 -18.45 -40.34
N VAL A 29 -84.94 -18.12 -39.50
CA VAL A 29 -83.80 -19.00 -39.23
C VAL A 29 -84.20 -20.07 -38.22
N ARG A 30 -84.13 -21.35 -38.60
CA ARG A 30 -84.32 -22.47 -37.67
C ARG A 30 -83.00 -22.76 -36.95
N VAL A 31 -82.92 -22.38 -35.68
CA VAL A 31 -81.79 -22.77 -34.82
C VAL A 31 -82.14 -24.07 -34.09
N PRO A 32 -81.30 -25.12 -34.17
CA PRO A 32 -81.50 -26.34 -33.37
C PRO A 32 -81.64 -26.00 -31.88
N LEU A 33 -82.60 -26.63 -31.20
CA LEU A 33 -82.93 -26.32 -29.80
C LEU A 33 -81.72 -26.42 -28.84
N VAL A 34 -80.78 -27.30 -29.15
CA VAL A 34 -79.54 -27.50 -28.36
C VAL A 34 -78.61 -26.29 -28.50
N ASP A 35 -78.48 -25.72 -29.70
CA ASP A 35 -77.64 -24.54 -29.95
C ASP A 35 -78.26 -23.28 -29.35
N PHE A 36 -79.60 -23.18 -29.38
CA PHE A 36 -80.33 -22.09 -28.74
C PHE A 36 -80.19 -22.12 -27.20
N ALA A 37 -80.36 -23.28 -26.58
CA ALA A 37 -80.19 -23.44 -25.13
C ALA A 37 -78.76 -23.09 -24.68
N ARG A 38 -77.78 -23.36 -25.54
CA ARG A 38 -76.36 -23.09 -25.30
C ARG A 38 -76.00 -21.60 -25.47
N GLN A 39 -76.59 -20.93 -26.47
CA GLN A 39 -76.48 -19.47 -26.62
C GLN A 39 -77.07 -18.71 -25.42
N ILE A 40 -78.22 -19.14 -24.90
CA ILE A 40 -78.85 -18.52 -23.73
C ILE A 40 -78.04 -18.75 -22.44
N SER A 41 -77.36 -19.89 -22.32
CA SER A 41 -76.51 -20.18 -21.14
C SER A 41 -75.14 -19.47 -21.17
N GLY A 42 -74.88 -18.63 -22.18
CA GLY A 42 -73.60 -17.91 -22.33
C GLY A 42 -72.44 -18.82 -22.75
N GLN A 43 -72.71 -20.06 -23.13
CA GLN A 43 -71.70 -20.97 -23.66
C GLN A 43 -71.58 -20.74 -25.16
N ALA A 44 -70.38 -20.34 -25.62
CA ALA A 44 -70.13 -20.23 -27.04
C ALA A 44 -70.43 -21.57 -27.75
N PRO A 45 -71.11 -21.55 -28.91
CA PRO A 45 -71.32 -22.76 -29.70
C PRO A 45 -69.95 -23.38 -30.06
N THR A 46 -69.74 -24.66 -29.74
CA THR A 46 -68.50 -25.36 -30.14
C THR A 46 -68.42 -25.40 -31.65
N GLY A 47 -67.27 -25.06 -32.21
CA GLY A 47 -67.01 -25.12 -33.64
C GLY A 47 -67.26 -23.83 -34.42
N THR A 48 -67.57 -22.71 -33.76
CA THR A 48 -67.47 -21.39 -34.41
C THR A 48 -66.02 -20.88 -34.41
N ASP A 49 -65.72 -19.94 -35.31
CA ASP A 49 -64.39 -19.35 -35.43
C ASP A 49 -63.94 -18.67 -34.14
N GLU A 50 -64.86 -18.06 -33.38
CA GLU A 50 -64.57 -17.46 -32.07
C GLU A 50 -64.23 -18.51 -31.01
N TRP A 51 -64.93 -19.65 -31.02
CA TRP A 51 -64.63 -20.76 -30.12
C TRP A 51 -63.26 -21.37 -30.42
N LEU A 52 -62.93 -21.58 -31.70
CA LEU A 52 -61.61 -22.05 -32.13
C LEU A 52 -60.49 -21.06 -31.79
N LEU A 53 -60.74 -19.76 -31.94
CA LEU A 53 -59.77 -18.72 -31.59
C LEU A 53 -59.56 -18.66 -30.07
N ALA A 54 -60.63 -18.71 -29.27
CA ALA A 54 -60.54 -18.78 -27.81
C ALA A 54 -59.78 -20.03 -27.35
N GLN A 55 -60.03 -21.18 -27.99
CA GLN A 55 -59.29 -22.41 -27.72
C GLN A 55 -57.79 -22.25 -28.05
N LYS A 56 -57.43 -21.62 -29.18
CA LYS A 56 -56.02 -21.30 -29.48
C LYS A 56 -55.40 -20.40 -28.41
N TRP A 57 -56.09 -19.35 -27.97
CA TRP A 57 -55.57 -18.51 -26.89
C TRP A 57 -55.29 -19.26 -25.58
N ALA A 58 -56.07 -20.30 -25.27
CA ALA A 58 -55.90 -21.11 -24.07
C ALA A 58 -54.87 -22.25 -24.21
N GLU A 59 -54.91 -22.99 -25.33
CA GLU A 59 -54.25 -24.30 -25.47
C GLU A 59 -53.16 -24.36 -26.55
N ASN A 60 -52.95 -23.30 -27.34
CA ASN A 60 -51.97 -23.34 -28.43
C ASN A 60 -50.58 -23.73 -27.88
N PRO A 61 -49.84 -24.63 -28.58
CA PRO A 61 -48.50 -25.05 -28.16
C PRO A 61 -47.55 -23.87 -27.98
N GLU A 62 -46.49 -24.12 -27.21
CA GLU A 62 -45.44 -23.13 -26.98
C GLU A 62 -44.73 -22.77 -28.30
N ASP A 63 -44.39 -21.49 -28.46
CA ASP A 63 -43.67 -20.92 -29.61
C ASP A 63 -44.47 -20.97 -30.93
N VAL A 64 -45.78 -21.26 -30.85
CA VAL A 64 -46.72 -21.14 -31.97
C VAL A 64 -47.56 -19.87 -31.78
N PRO A 65 -47.48 -18.88 -32.69
CA PRO A 65 -48.30 -17.69 -32.61
C PRO A 65 -49.79 -18.03 -32.83
N VAL A 66 -50.67 -17.40 -32.05
CA VAL A 66 -52.13 -17.43 -32.25
C VAL A 66 -52.53 -16.42 -33.32
N LEU A 67 -51.90 -15.24 -33.29
CA LEU A 67 -51.92 -14.18 -34.31
C LEU A 67 -50.48 -13.72 -34.55
N PRO A 68 -50.16 -12.98 -35.63
CA PRO A 68 -48.82 -12.45 -35.85
C PRO A 68 -48.30 -11.74 -34.59
N ASP A 69 -47.16 -12.20 -34.09
CA ASP A 69 -46.48 -11.70 -32.87
C ASP A 69 -47.31 -11.79 -31.56
N GLN A 70 -48.35 -12.62 -31.51
CA GLN A 70 -49.16 -12.85 -30.31
C GLN A 70 -49.24 -14.33 -29.97
N PHE A 71 -48.94 -14.67 -28.71
CA PHE A 71 -48.84 -16.05 -28.24
C PHE A 71 -49.89 -16.38 -27.18
N SER A 72 -50.18 -17.68 -27.01
CA SER A 72 -51.18 -18.14 -26.04
C SER A 72 -50.81 -17.85 -24.59
N ALA A 73 -51.80 -17.86 -23.71
CA ALA A 73 -51.58 -17.78 -22.26
C ALA A 73 -50.68 -18.92 -21.76
N LEU A 74 -50.81 -20.12 -22.36
CA LEU A 74 -49.97 -21.28 -22.06
C LEU A 74 -48.49 -21.03 -22.39
N HIS A 75 -48.19 -20.37 -23.52
CA HIS A 75 -46.82 -19.99 -23.87
C HIS A 75 -46.22 -19.04 -22.82
N HIS A 76 -46.93 -17.96 -22.46
CA HIS A 76 -46.44 -17.01 -21.45
C HIS A 76 -46.26 -17.66 -20.07
N ALA A 77 -47.18 -18.54 -19.65
CA ALA A 77 -47.06 -19.28 -18.40
C ALA A 77 -45.79 -20.14 -18.36
N LYS A 78 -45.50 -20.88 -19.44
CA LYS A 78 -44.29 -21.71 -19.54
C LYS A 78 -43.00 -20.87 -19.58
N LYS A 79 -42.97 -19.80 -20.37
CA LYS A 79 -41.82 -18.87 -20.40
C LYS A 79 -41.58 -18.22 -19.04
N SER A 80 -42.65 -17.86 -18.33
CA SER A 80 -42.55 -17.30 -16.97
C SER A 80 -41.97 -18.30 -15.98
N ALA A 81 -42.44 -19.56 -16.01
CA ALA A 81 -41.90 -20.62 -15.14
C ALA A 81 -40.42 -20.90 -15.43
N ALA A 82 -40.02 -20.92 -16.70
CA ALA A 82 -38.61 -21.07 -17.09
C ALA A 82 -37.77 -19.86 -16.64
N ALA A 83 -38.31 -18.64 -16.76
CA ALA A 83 -37.65 -17.42 -16.32
C ALA A 83 -37.44 -17.38 -14.80
N GLU A 84 -38.40 -17.90 -14.02
CA GLU A 84 -38.28 -18.04 -12.56
C GLU A 84 -37.11 -18.94 -12.17
N ILE A 85 -36.99 -20.12 -12.81
CA ILE A 85 -35.87 -21.05 -12.57
C ILE A 85 -34.54 -20.38 -12.88
N VAL A 86 -34.44 -19.68 -14.02
CA VAL A 86 -33.21 -18.98 -14.42
C VAL A 86 -32.89 -17.83 -13.47
N ALA A 87 -33.89 -17.09 -13.00
CA ALA A 87 -33.70 -16.00 -12.05
C ALA A 87 -33.18 -16.51 -10.69
N SER A 88 -33.77 -17.59 -10.18
CA SER A 88 -33.33 -18.23 -8.94
C SER A 88 -31.88 -18.74 -9.04
N ALA A 89 -31.55 -19.45 -10.13
CA ALA A 89 -30.17 -19.92 -10.35
C ALA A 89 -29.15 -18.77 -10.46
N LYS A 90 -29.52 -17.65 -11.09
CA LYS A 90 -28.66 -16.46 -11.15
C LYS A 90 -28.45 -15.81 -9.78
N ALA A 91 -29.47 -15.81 -8.91
CA ALA A 91 -29.35 -15.27 -7.56
C ALA A 91 -28.39 -16.09 -6.69
N GLU A 92 -28.46 -17.43 -6.80
CA GLU A 92 -27.53 -18.34 -6.13
C GLU A 92 -26.09 -18.12 -6.60
N LEU A 93 -25.86 -18.12 -7.93
CA LEU A 93 -24.53 -17.85 -8.51
C LEU A 93 -23.96 -16.49 -8.08
N SER A 94 -24.81 -15.45 -7.99
CA SER A 94 -24.38 -14.14 -7.52
C SER A 94 -23.94 -14.16 -6.05
N THR A 95 -24.60 -14.96 -5.22
CA THR A 95 -24.27 -15.11 -3.80
C THR A 95 -22.95 -15.86 -3.63
N ASP A 96 -22.74 -16.94 -4.40
CA ASP A 96 -21.48 -17.68 -4.41
C ASP A 96 -20.32 -16.81 -4.88
N GLN A 97 -20.53 -16.02 -5.93
CA GLN A 97 -19.51 -15.11 -6.44
C GLN A 97 -19.14 -14.02 -5.43
N ALA A 98 -20.09 -13.53 -4.63
CA ALA A 98 -19.81 -12.58 -3.55
C ALA A 98 -18.94 -13.22 -2.46
N THR A 99 -19.25 -14.47 -2.07
CA THR A 99 -18.45 -15.25 -1.10
C THR A 99 -17.02 -15.49 -1.61
N ILE A 100 -16.87 -15.88 -2.88
CA ILE A 100 -15.55 -16.08 -3.51
C ILE A 100 -14.75 -14.78 -3.51
N SER A 101 -15.40 -13.65 -3.83
CA SER A 101 -14.76 -12.34 -3.85
C SER A 101 -14.29 -11.90 -2.47
N LEU A 102 -15.08 -12.17 -1.42
CA LEU A 102 -14.70 -11.92 -0.03
C LEU A 102 -13.49 -12.78 0.38
N ALA A 103 -13.51 -14.07 0.06
CA ALA A 103 -12.39 -14.97 0.35
C ALA A 103 -11.10 -14.54 -0.38
N ALA A 104 -11.20 -14.11 -1.64
CA ALA A 104 -10.07 -13.59 -2.41
C ALA A 104 -9.51 -12.30 -1.78
N ALA A 105 -10.37 -11.40 -1.30
CA ALA A 105 -9.94 -10.19 -0.59
C ALA A 105 -9.21 -10.52 0.72
N SER A 106 -9.73 -11.46 1.52
CA SER A 106 -9.05 -11.93 2.73
C SER A 106 -7.71 -12.58 2.43
N GLN A 107 -7.62 -13.41 1.38
CA GLN A 107 -6.38 -14.03 0.97
C GLN A 107 -5.34 -12.99 0.51
N SER A 108 -5.78 -11.95 -0.20
CA SER A 108 -4.90 -10.85 -0.61
C SER A 108 -4.34 -10.08 0.60
N ALA A 109 -5.14 -9.89 1.66
CA ALA A 109 -4.67 -9.27 2.89
C ALA A 109 -3.62 -10.15 3.59
N VAL A 110 -3.87 -11.45 3.71
CA VAL A 110 -2.90 -12.40 4.28
C VAL A 110 -1.60 -12.44 3.47
N SER A 111 -1.67 -12.44 2.14
CA SER A 111 -0.47 -12.42 1.28
C SER A 111 0.32 -11.12 1.42
N LYS A 112 -0.35 -9.97 1.62
CA LYS A 112 0.32 -8.71 1.95
C LYS A 112 1.08 -8.84 3.28
N ASP A 113 0.42 -9.33 4.32
CA ASP A 113 1.04 -9.48 5.65
C ASP A 113 2.21 -10.47 5.61
N GLN A 114 2.07 -11.59 4.91
CA GLN A 114 3.14 -12.56 4.70
C GLN A 114 4.34 -11.96 3.95
N ALA A 115 4.10 -11.13 2.93
CA ALA A 115 5.16 -10.44 2.22
C ALA A 115 5.91 -9.44 3.14
N GLN A 116 5.18 -8.74 4.02
CA GLN A 116 5.79 -7.85 5.01
C GLN A 116 6.63 -8.62 6.04
N VAL A 117 6.12 -9.75 6.55
CA VAL A 117 6.86 -10.61 7.48
C VAL A 117 8.11 -11.20 6.82
N ALA A 118 8.03 -11.65 5.56
CA ALA A 118 9.16 -12.16 4.81
C ALA A 118 10.22 -11.08 4.55
N ALA A 119 9.80 -9.85 4.23
CA ALA A 119 10.69 -8.71 4.08
C ALA A 119 11.42 -8.40 5.40
N LEU A 120 10.70 -8.38 6.53
CA LEU A 120 11.30 -8.17 7.85
C LEU A 120 12.30 -9.28 8.21
N ALA A 121 11.96 -10.55 7.94
CA ALA A 121 12.84 -11.69 8.18
C ALA A 121 14.11 -11.64 7.31
N ALA A 122 14.03 -11.06 6.11
CA ALA A 122 15.15 -10.81 5.22
C ALA A 122 15.98 -9.56 5.59
N GLY A 123 15.65 -8.89 6.71
CA GLY A 123 16.34 -7.68 7.17
C GLY A 123 15.92 -6.41 6.46
N ALA A 124 14.80 -6.40 5.72
CA ALA A 124 14.28 -5.19 5.11
C ALA A 124 13.81 -4.20 6.18
N PRO A 125 14.14 -2.90 6.05
CA PRO A 125 13.69 -1.86 6.97
C PRO A 125 12.16 -1.75 6.95
N LEU A 126 11.53 -1.56 8.11
CA LEU A 126 10.09 -1.33 8.22
C LEU A 126 9.78 0.11 7.78
N VAL A 127 9.77 0.37 6.47
CA VAL A 127 9.36 1.67 5.93
C VAL A 127 7.83 1.73 5.96
N THR A 128 7.25 2.36 6.98
CA THR A 128 5.79 2.45 7.13
C THR A 128 5.13 3.44 6.20
N THR A 129 5.84 4.48 5.73
CA THR A 129 5.80 5.08 4.39
C THR A 129 6.41 6.48 4.50
N LEU A 130 7.55 6.73 3.86
CA LEU A 130 7.91 8.11 3.49
C LEU A 130 6.90 8.53 2.41
N THR A 131 5.76 9.04 2.85
CA THR A 131 4.62 9.33 1.98
C THR A 131 4.95 10.51 1.08
N ASP A 132 4.63 10.37 -0.21
CA ASP A 132 4.55 11.46 -1.18
C ASP A 132 3.05 11.71 -1.46
N PRO A 133 2.52 12.93 -1.24
CA PRO A 133 3.22 14.17 -0.86
C PRO A 133 3.81 14.13 0.55
N VAL A 134 4.97 14.80 0.69
CA VAL A 134 5.61 15.05 1.99
C VAL A 134 4.59 15.71 2.93
N PRO A 135 4.35 15.13 4.12
CA PRO A 135 3.42 15.69 5.10
C PRO A 135 3.80 17.11 5.56
N THR A 136 2.92 17.77 6.30
CA THR A 136 3.18 19.11 6.85
C THR A 136 4.42 19.17 7.74
N ASN A 137 5.06 20.35 7.80
CA ASN A 137 6.19 20.61 8.67
C ASN A 137 5.87 20.22 10.14
N GLY A 138 6.77 19.50 10.80
CA GLY A 138 6.55 18.98 12.15
C GLY A 138 6.00 17.56 12.23
N THR A 139 5.61 16.93 11.11
CA THR A 139 5.28 15.50 11.10
C THR A 139 6.51 14.67 11.44
N VAL A 140 6.38 13.75 12.38
CA VAL A 140 7.43 12.82 12.82
C VAL A 140 7.09 11.41 12.35
N GLU A 141 8.06 10.71 11.79
CA GLU A 141 7.98 9.30 11.44
C GLU A 141 9.16 8.53 12.04
N ILE A 142 8.93 7.28 12.43
CA ILE A 142 9.94 6.40 12.99
C ILE A 142 10.24 5.31 11.96
N LEU A 143 11.49 5.23 11.52
CA LEU A 143 11.96 4.15 10.67
C LEU A 143 12.70 3.13 11.53
N GLN A 144 12.07 1.98 11.80
CA GLN A 144 12.69 0.90 12.57
C GLN A 144 13.20 -0.21 11.65
N THR A 145 14.46 -0.59 11.84
CA THR A 145 15.15 -1.63 11.07
C THR A 145 15.73 -2.67 12.02
N GLY A 146 16.15 -3.82 11.50
CA GLY A 146 16.87 -4.83 12.30
C GLY A 146 18.19 -4.31 12.92
N ALA A 147 18.75 -3.21 12.39
CA ALA A 147 20.00 -2.60 12.83
C ALA A 147 19.83 -1.34 13.69
N GLY A 148 18.59 -0.91 13.95
CA GLY A 148 18.30 0.27 14.76
C GLY A 148 17.05 1.03 14.31
N GLY A 149 16.62 1.99 15.13
CA GLY A 149 15.52 2.91 14.82
C GLY A 149 16.00 4.33 14.57
N GLN A 150 15.48 4.99 13.53
CA GLN A 150 15.65 6.41 13.23
C GLN A 150 14.35 7.16 13.53
N VAL A 151 14.48 8.42 13.93
CA VAL A 151 13.38 9.39 14.00
C VAL A 151 13.60 10.43 12.91
N TRP A 152 12.65 10.53 12.01
CA TRP A 152 12.60 11.51 10.94
C TRP A 152 11.53 12.53 11.24
N GLN A 153 11.76 13.79 10.88
CA GLN A 153 10.80 14.87 10.99
C GLN A 153 10.79 15.66 9.69
N VAL A 154 9.61 16.10 9.24
CA VAL A 154 9.53 17.09 8.18
C VAL A 154 10.00 18.44 8.75
N VAL A 155 11.11 18.94 8.20
CA VAL A 155 11.67 20.26 8.47
C VAL A 155 11.70 21.04 7.16
N THR A 156 11.00 22.17 7.12
CA THR A 156 10.91 23.06 5.95
C THR A 156 10.41 22.36 4.67
N GLY A 157 9.53 21.37 4.81
CA GLY A 157 8.96 20.63 3.67
C GLY A 157 9.84 19.51 3.13
N ALA A 158 10.91 19.14 3.85
CA ALA A 158 11.75 17.98 3.55
C ALA A 158 11.87 17.07 4.76
N TRP A 159 11.94 15.76 4.54
CA TRP A 159 12.27 14.82 5.61
C TRP A 159 13.72 15.01 6.05
N SER A 160 13.91 15.19 7.36
CA SER A 160 15.21 15.33 8.01
C SER A 160 15.32 14.34 9.18
N ILE A 161 16.49 13.72 9.35
CA ILE A 161 16.75 12.89 10.54
C ILE A 161 16.88 13.82 11.75
N VAL A 162 16.11 13.56 12.79
CA VAL A 162 16.16 14.32 14.06
C VAL A 162 16.68 13.49 15.23
N GLY A 163 16.83 12.18 15.08
CA GLY A 163 17.44 11.36 16.13
C GLY A 163 17.50 9.87 15.81
N TRP A 164 18.11 9.15 16.75
CA TRP A 164 18.23 7.69 16.73
C TRP A 164 17.55 7.12 17.98
N ILE A 165 16.66 6.14 17.79
CA ILE A 165 15.96 5.43 18.88
C ILE A 165 16.90 4.43 19.54
N THR A 166 17.76 3.80 18.75
CA THR A 166 18.74 2.82 19.23
C THR A 166 20.08 3.04 18.56
N MET A 167 21.12 3.18 19.39
CA MET A 167 22.52 3.22 18.97
C MET A 167 23.09 1.81 19.14
N PRO A 168 23.48 1.12 18.04
CA PRO A 168 24.10 -0.19 18.15
C PRO A 168 25.38 -0.08 18.99
N THR A 169 25.57 -1.06 19.88
CA THR A 169 26.69 -1.10 20.81
C THR A 169 27.51 -2.34 20.56
N PHE A 170 28.82 -2.18 20.36
CA PHE A 170 29.76 -3.26 20.11
C PHE A 170 30.81 -3.34 21.22
N ALA A 171 31.31 -4.55 21.48
CA ALA A 171 32.32 -4.77 22.51
C ALA A 171 33.68 -4.12 22.15
N ASN A 172 34.02 -4.05 20.86
CA ASN A 172 35.29 -3.52 20.36
C ASN A 172 35.14 -3.08 18.90
N VAL A 173 36.16 -2.36 18.40
CA VAL A 173 36.21 -1.85 17.03
C VAL A 173 36.13 -2.96 15.99
N ALA A 174 36.73 -4.12 16.24
CA ALA A 174 36.68 -5.27 15.33
C ALA A 174 35.25 -5.81 15.17
N GLY A 175 34.48 -5.89 16.26
CA GLY A 175 33.07 -6.30 16.22
C GLY A 175 32.19 -5.30 15.45
N MET A 176 32.46 -4.00 15.63
CA MET A 176 31.78 -2.94 14.87
C MET A 176 32.10 -3.01 13.37
N ALA A 177 33.36 -3.26 12.99
CA ALA A 177 33.76 -3.35 11.58
C ALA A 177 33.04 -4.47 10.82
N LEU A 178 32.63 -5.54 11.52
CA LEU A 178 31.88 -6.66 10.95
C LEU A 178 30.35 -6.47 10.97
N ALA A 179 29.87 -5.33 11.48
CA ALA A 179 28.45 -5.05 11.54
C ALA A 179 27.81 -5.03 10.14
N THR A 180 26.57 -5.51 10.07
CA THR A 180 25.74 -5.51 8.87
C THR A 180 24.47 -4.70 9.12
N GLY A 181 23.88 -4.14 8.07
CA GLY A 181 22.62 -3.39 8.14
C GLY A 181 22.71 -1.98 8.74
N LEU A 182 23.91 -1.45 8.99
CA LEU A 182 24.07 -0.08 9.47
C LEU A 182 23.47 0.94 8.49
N LEU A 183 22.84 1.97 9.03
CA LEU A 183 22.24 3.05 8.25
C LEU A 183 23.22 4.21 8.09
N ASP A 184 23.20 4.87 6.94
CA ASP A 184 24.03 6.06 6.72
C ASP A 184 23.77 7.13 7.79
N GLY A 185 24.85 7.72 8.32
CA GLY A 185 24.82 8.65 9.45
C GLY A 185 24.57 8.00 10.82
N GLN A 186 24.48 6.66 10.93
CA GLN A 186 24.16 5.99 12.19
C GLN A 186 25.26 6.14 13.22
N ASN A 187 24.87 6.62 14.40
CA ASN A 187 25.75 6.70 15.55
C ASN A 187 25.84 5.34 16.25
N ILE A 188 27.08 4.94 16.52
CA ILE A 188 27.46 3.62 17.01
C ILE A 188 28.30 3.82 18.27
N THR A 189 28.12 2.93 19.24
CA THR A 189 28.90 2.92 20.49
C THR A 189 29.84 1.70 20.50
N VAL A 190 31.08 1.90 20.91
CA VAL A 190 32.04 0.83 21.19
C VAL A 190 32.43 0.88 22.66
N THR A 191 32.21 -0.19 23.43
CA THR A 191 32.43 -0.19 24.88
C THR A 191 33.86 -0.51 25.31
N GLY A 192 34.62 -1.23 24.49
CA GLY A 192 36.05 -1.51 24.68
C GLY A 192 36.86 -0.91 23.54
N GLY A 193 36.86 0.42 23.44
CA GLY A 193 37.71 1.15 22.50
C GLY A 193 39.20 1.06 22.85
N GLU A 194 40.04 1.75 22.07
CA GLU A 194 41.43 2.03 22.42
C GLU A 194 41.46 2.67 23.82
N ASN A 195 42.06 1.96 24.79
CA ASN A 195 42.18 2.33 26.21
C ASN A 195 40.99 2.03 27.13
N THR A 196 40.13 1.05 26.82
CA THR A 196 38.99 0.63 27.68
C THR A 196 37.92 1.71 27.93
N GLU A 197 38.05 2.85 27.27
CA GLU A 197 37.04 3.90 27.28
C GLU A 197 35.98 3.62 26.21
N ARG A 198 34.79 4.21 26.44
CA ARG A 198 33.70 4.15 25.47
C ARG A 198 34.00 5.09 24.32
N GLU A 199 33.90 4.58 23.11
CA GLU A 199 34.07 5.36 21.88
C GLU A 199 32.77 5.44 21.09
N TYR A 200 32.66 6.48 20.28
CA TYR A 200 31.52 6.73 19.41
C TYR A 200 31.99 6.87 17.97
N PHE A 201 31.23 6.26 17.07
CA PHE A 201 31.48 6.27 15.63
C PHE A 201 30.21 6.66 14.88
N THR A 202 30.38 7.21 13.68
CA THR A 202 29.31 7.40 12.71
C THR A 202 29.63 6.57 11.48
N TYR A 203 28.66 5.78 11.02
CA TYR A 203 28.79 5.11 9.72
C TYR A 203 28.48 6.10 8.60
N ASP A 204 29.39 6.25 7.65
CA ASP A 204 29.21 7.01 6.41
C ASP A 204 29.35 6.04 5.23
N ALA A 205 28.23 5.79 4.55
CA ALA A 205 28.14 4.81 3.46
C ALA A 205 28.91 5.24 2.20
N THR A 206 29.21 6.54 2.07
CA THR A 206 29.85 7.12 0.88
C THR A 206 31.31 7.49 1.11
N SER A 207 31.74 7.56 2.37
CA SER A 207 33.10 7.95 2.71
C SER A 207 34.14 7.04 2.06
N THR A 208 35.14 7.67 1.45
CA THR A 208 36.35 7.04 0.93
C THR A 208 37.59 7.46 1.72
N ALA A 209 37.41 8.00 2.93
CA ALA A 209 38.52 8.46 3.75
C ALA A 209 39.57 7.35 3.93
N PRO A 210 40.87 7.69 3.96
CA PRO A 210 41.93 6.73 4.25
C PRO A 210 41.66 6.03 5.58
N VAL A 211 41.91 4.72 5.62
CA VAL A 211 41.67 3.89 6.79
C VAL A 211 42.96 3.87 7.61
N ASP A 212 42.85 4.21 8.89
CA ASP A 212 43.96 4.12 9.86
C ASP A 212 43.75 2.98 10.87
N GLY A 213 42.56 2.34 10.86
CA GLY A 213 42.22 1.22 11.73
C GLY A 213 41.81 1.61 13.14
N ALA A 214 41.81 2.90 13.48
CA ALA A 214 41.44 3.43 14.78
C ALA A 214 40.38 4.54 14.69
N LEU A 215 40.72 5.69 14.11
CA LEU A 215 39.81 6.83 13.96
C LEU A 215 38.94 6.71 12.71
N VAL A 216 39.43 6.05 11.67
CA VAL A 216 38.69 5.71 10.46
C VAL A 216 38.86 4.22 10.19
N VAL A 217 37.74 3.50 10.28
CA VAL A 217 37.72 2.03 10.19
C VAL A 217 36.90 1.59 8.98
N THR A 218 37.35 0.56 8.28
CA THR A 218 36.56 -0.06 7.20
C THR A 218 35.29 -0.70 7.76
N ALA A 219 34.14 -0.38 7.17
CA ALA A 219 32.88 -1.07 7.45
C ALA A 219 32.79 -2.39 6.68
N THR A 220 33.66 -3.36 7.02
CA THR A 220 33.83 -4.62 6.30
C THR A 220 32.51 -5.38 6.11
N GLY A 221 31.66 -5.46 7.15
CA GLY A 221 30.36 -6.13 7.06
C GLY A 221 29.35 -5.43 6.15
N MET A 222 29.55 -4.14 5.87
CA MET A 222 28.69 -3.36 4.95
C MET A 222 29.14 -3.47 3.49
N GLY A 223 30.38 -3.87 3.22
CA GLY A 223 30.96 -3.97 1.89
C GLY A 223 31.39 -2.64 1.25
N ALA A 224 30.99 -1.50 1.82
CA ALA A 224 31.38 -0.15 1.42
C ALA A 224 31.33 0.82 2.63
N GLY A 225 31.82 2.05 2.44
CA GLY A 225 31.77 3.12 3.46
C GLY A 225 32.84 3.04 4.54
N ARG A 226 32.74 3.93 5.53
CA ARG A 226 33.66 4.06 6.68
C ARG A 226 32.89 4.22 7.99
N LEU A 227 33.50 3.72 9.05
CA LEU A 227 33.13 3.99 10.44
C LEU A 227 34.08 5.07 10.94
N ILE A 228 33.56 6.28 11.15
CA ILE A 228 34.34 7.48 11.45
C ILE A 228 34.18 7.80 12.93
N SER A 229 35.27 7.77 13.68
CA SER A 229 35.29 8.11 15.10
C SER A 229 34.87 9.57 15.31
N THR A 230 34.09 9.84 16.35
CA THR A 230 33.74 11.20 16.78
C THR A 230 34.59 11.66 17.97
N ARG A 231 35.67 10.95 18.28
CA ARG A 231 36.61 11.29 19.36
C ARG A 231 37.24 12.67 19.15
N THR A 232 37.28 13.46 20.21
CA THR A 232 37.98 14.75 20.29
C THR A 232 39.24 14.71 21.15
N VAL A 233 39.49 13.61 21.87
CA VAL A 233 40.65 13.43 22.74
C VAL A 233 41.56 12.35 22.18
N TYR A 234 42.74 12.76 21.70
CA TYR A 234 43.78 11.86 21.17
C TYR A 234 44.69 11.35 22.28
N ALA A 235 45.12 10.10 22.16
CA ALA A 235 46.06 9.45 23.06
C ALA A 235 47.48 10.01 22.91
N SER A 236 47.86 10.45 21.72
CA SER A 236 49.19 10.97 21.43
C SER A 236 49.20 12.00 20.30
N TRP A 237 50.30 12.76 20.20
CA TRP A 237 50.51 13.67 19.08
C TRP A 237 50.56 12.93 17.74
N GLY A 238 51.18 11.74 17.71
CA GLY A 238 51.26 10.92 16.50
C GLY A 238 49.89 10.59 15.92
N GLU A 239 48.95 10.17 16.78
CA GLU A 239 47.56 9.88 16.38
C GLU A 239 46.88 11.10 15.76
N MET A 240 46.98 12.26 16.41
CA MET A 240 46.40 13.52 15.91
C MET A 240 47.07 13.98 14.61
N ASN A 241 48.41 13.88 14.52
CA ASN A 241 49.16 14.31 13.35
C ASN A 241 48.80 13.52 12.09
N THR A 242 48.44 12.25 12.24
CA THR A 242 47.98 11.39 11.14
C THR A 242 46.47 11.40 10.94
N ASP A 243 45.71 12.14 11.75
CA ASP A 243 44.25 12.14 11.64
C ASP A 243 43.78 12.72 10.31
N VAL A 244 43.06 11.91 9.55
CA VAL A 244 42.50 12.24 8.23
C VAL A 244 41.05 12.71 8.30
N ARG A 245 40.44 12.68 9.49
CA ARG A 245 39.08 13.19 9.69
C ARG A 245 39.06 14.70 9.50
N THR A 246 37.87 15.21 9.18
CA THR A 246 37.62 16.66 9.07
C THR A 246 36.55 17.06 10.09
N PRO A 247 36.92 17.26 11.37
CA PRO A 247 36.00 17.79 12.37
C PRO A 247 35.47 19.16 11.95
N PRO A 248 34.23 19.52 12.34
CA PRO A 248 33.71 20.87 12.12
C PRO A 248 34.65 21.94 12.67
N ALA A 249 34.78 23.07 11.97
CA ALA A 249 35.55 24.21 12.48
C ALA A 249 35.02 24.69 13.85
N GLY A 250 35.92 25.04 14.76
CA GLY A 250 35.61 25.38 16.15
C GLY A 250 35.51 24.18 17.09
N THR A 251 35.67 22.94 16.60
CA THR A 251 35.69 21.75 17.47
C THR A 251 36.91 21.79 18.39
N ALA A 252 36.69 21.73 19.70
CA ALA A 252 37.76 21.59 20.69
C ALA A 252 38.33 20.17 20.66
N LEU A 253 39.65 20.09 20.53
CA LEU A 253 40.44 18.87 20.45
C LEU A 253 41.47 18.87 21.59
N THR A 254 41.87 17.71 22.04
CA THR A 254 42.88 17.59 23.12
C THR A 254 43.79 16.42 22.83
N VAL A 255 45.09 16.63 22.98
CA VAL A 255 46.09 15.56 22.97
C VAL A 255 46.55 15.33 24.40
N ARG A 256 46.38 14.12 24.92
CA ARG A 256 46.76 13.77 26.29
C ARG A 256 48.24 14.06 26.52
N GLY A 257 48.55 14.75 27.62
CA GLY A 257 49.91 15.11 28.00
C GLY A 257 50.57 16.20 27.14
N VAL A 258 49.87 16.76 26.16
CA VAL A 258 50.39 17.80 25.25
C VAL A 258 49.62 19.11 25.39
N GLY A 259 48.32 19.13 25.10
CA GLY A 259 47.53 20.37 25.19
C GLY A 259 46.24 20.37 24.38
N GLY A 260 45.60 21.55 24.36
CA GLY A 260 44.35 21.82 23.64
C GLY A 260 44.59 22.39 22.25
N PHE A 261 43.66 22.10 21.34
CA PHE A 261 43.66 22.59 19.97
C PHE A 261 42.23 22.87 19.52
N THR A 262 42.07 23.80 18.58
CA THR A 262 40.79 24.08 17.95
C THR A 262 40.84 23.76 16.46
N ALA A 263 39.91 22.94 15.95
CA ALA A 263 39.81 22.64 14.52
C ALA A 263 39.48 23.90 13.71
N ALA A 264 40.17 24.13 12.59
CA ALA A 264 40.05 25.36 11.82
C ALA A 264 39.93 25.11 10.31
N THR A 265 39.13 25.91 9.61
CA THR A 265 38.95 25.84 8.14
C THR A 265 39.96 26.69 7.37
N SER A 266 40.43 27.80 7.93
CA SER A 266 41.43 28.71 7.32
C SER A 266 42.13 29.57 8.38
N GLY A 267 43.36 30.05 8.08
CA GLY A 267 44.10 30.97 8.95
C GLY A 267 44.84 30.28 10.11
N GLN A 268 45.33 29.05 9.87
CA GLN A 268 45.83 28.14 10.91
C GLN A 268 47.27 28.40 11.34
N ASP A 269 47.57 28.06 12.60
CA ASP A 269 48.94 27.95 13.12
C ASP A 269 49.61 26.64 12.66
N LEU A 270 48.85 25.55 12.46
CA LEU A 270 49.38 24.23 12.07
C LEU A 270 48.47 23.50 11.08
N THR A 271 49.09 22.89 10.07
CA THR A 271 48.48 21.85 9.20
C THR A 271 49.20 20.54 9.46
N LEU A 272 48.45 19.53 9.91
CA LEU A 272 48.96 18.22 10.27
C LEU A 272 49.15 17.34 9.03
N SER A 273 49.92 16.27 9.19
CA SER A 273 50.28 15.36 8.08
C SER A 273 49.06 14.65 7.47
N GLY A 274 48.05 14.34 8.29
CA GLY A 274 46.76 13.80 7.87
C GLY A 274 45.85 14.82 7.16
N GLY A 275 46.23 16.09 7.13
CA GLY A 275 45.49 17.17 6.49
C GLY A 275 44.56 17.95 7.43
N LEU A 276 44.38 17.49 8.68
CA LEU A 276 43.70 18.25 9.73
C LEU A 276 44.42 19.57 9.97
N LYS A 277 43.64 20.65 10.10
CA LYS A 277 44.18 21.99 10.34
C LYS A 277 43.67 22.55 11.65
N VAL A 278 44.55 23.12 12.45
CA VAL A 278 44.25 23.51 13.83
C VAL A 278 44.89 24.85 14.23
N THR A 279 44.27 25.47 15.22
CA THR A 279 44.83 26.55 16.04
C THR A 279 45.26 25.95 17.37
N VAL A 280 46.38 26.39 17.92
CA VAL A 280 46.87 25.91 19.22
C VAL A 280 46.19 26.71 20.32
N ASP A 281 45.56 26.01 21.28
CA ASP A 281 44.94 26.69 22.40
C ASP A 281 45.99 26.97 23.49
N ALA A 282 45.98 28.19 24.02
CA ALA A 282 46.82 28.55 25.16
C ALA A 282 46.38 27.81 26.43
N ASN A 283 47.34 27.53 27.31
CA ASN A 283 47.08 26.95 28.63
C ASN A 283 46.33 27.94 29.55
N SER A 284 46.02 27.52 30.78
CA SER A 284 45.32 28.35 31.77
C SER A 284 46.04 29.63 32.16
N SER A 285 47.34 29.73 31.90
CA SER A 285 48.17 30.91 32.13
C SER A 285 48.27 31.83 30.90
N GLY A 286 47.63 31.46 29.78
CA GLY A 286 47.69 32.19 28.52
C GLY A 286 48.93 31.90 27.67
N GLU A 287 49.69 30.86 28.00
CA GLU A 287 50.91 30.47 27.29
C GLU A 287 50.64 29.33 26.31
N ILE A 288 51.27 29.37 25.15
CA ILE A 288 51.30 28.24 24.21
C ILE A 288 52.55 27.42 24.51
N LEU A 289 52.37 26.10 24.71
CA LEU A 289 53.45 25.18 25.03
C LEU A 289 54.15 24.72 23.75
N VAL A 290 55.48 24.63 23.77
CA VAL A 290 56.27 24.21 22.61
C VAL A 290 55.95 22.77 22.20
N GLU A 291 55.63 21.93 23.19
CA GLU A 291 55.22 20.54 23.01
C GLU A 291 53.94 20.40 22.15
N GLN A 292 53.13 21.46 22.05
CA GLN A 292 51.92 21.48 21.21
C GLN A 292 52.22 21.60 19.71
N PHE A 293 53.46 21.88 19.31
CA PHE A 293 53.88 21.90 17.90
C PHE A 293 54.45 20.56 17.41
N GLY A 294 54.49 19.54 18.27
CA GLY A 294 54.84 18.17 17.94
C GLY A 294 56.03 17.61 18.71
N GLU A 295 56.46 16.39 18.36
CA GLU A 295 57.66 15.80 18.96
C GLU A 295 58.84 16.77 18.77
N VAL A 296 59.36 17.25 19.90
CA VAL A 296 60.57 18.06 19.94
C VAL A 296 61.73 17.18 19.48
N GLY A 297 61.98 17.19 18.17
CA GLY A 297 63.29 16.87 17.64
C GLY A 297 64.32 17.76 18.33
N THR A 298 65.53 17.22 18.52
CA THR A 298 66.67 17.84 19.23
C THR A 298 66.82 19.36 19.07
N PRO A 299 67.46 20.07 20.01
CA PRO A 299 67.28 21.50 20.33
C PRO A 299 67.50 22.59 19.24
N ASP A 300 67.69 22.25 17.98
CA ASP A 300 68.10 23.19 16.92
C ASP A 300 66.96 23.74 16.04
N ASP A 301 65.71 23.28 16.19
CA ASP A 301 64.58 23.73 15.35
C ASP A 301 63.70 24.83 16.00
N TYR A 302 64.31 25.84 16.63
CA TYR A 302 63.59 27.07 16.98
C TYR A 302 63.68 28.09 15.84
N ALA A 303 62.58 28.24 15.10
CA ALA A 303 62.35 29.44 14.30
C ALA A 303 62.19 30.63 15.25
N THR A 304 62.98 31.67 15.00
CA THR A 304 62.92 32.97 15.68
C THR A 304 61.60 33.66 15.32
N VAL A 305 60.90 34.17 16.35
CA VAL A 305 59.76 35.09 16.22
C VAL A 305 60.23 36.45 15.71
#